data_AF-A0A935YSR2-F1
#
_entry.id   AF-A0A935YSR2-F1
#
_cell.length_a   1.000
_cell.length_b   1.000
_cell.length_c   1.000
_cell.angle_alpha   90.00
_cell.angle_beta   90.00
_cell.angle_gamma   90.00
#
_symmetry.space_group_name_H-M   'P 1'
#
loop_
_entity.id
_entity.type
_entity.pdbx_description
1 polymer ?
#
loop_
_entity_poly.entity_id
_entity_poly.type
_entity_poly.pdbx_seq_one_letter_code
_entity_poly.pdbx_strand_id
1 'polypeptide(L)'
;MCERNYPRNKDRGFTLLELVVVITLLGVMSVVLFSRINAVGASRVQASRDDVIAALFFAQQLAMSRSNIQVSVSAGAIDVRENGVSVKLDSGFYPLDMPTGISLISTSPTHSYDKLGRTSPGSIQVQTADGVYSASVNIEASGYAH
;
A
#
# COMPACT_ATOMS: atom_id res chain seq x y z
N MET A 1 2.19 -62.29 -36.61
CA MET A 1 3.00 -61.12 -36.19
C MET A 1 2.29 -59.89 -36.75
N CYS A 2 1.67 -59.06 -35.91
CA CYS A 2 0.91 -57.88 -36.35
C CYS A 2 1.72 -56.63 -36.02
N GLU A 3 2.26 -55.93 -37.02
CA GLU A 3 2.91 -54.62 -36.83
C GLU A 3 1.87 -53.54 -36.59
N ARG A 4 1.97 -52.89 -35.43
CA ARG A 4 1.08 -51.81 -35.00
C ARG A 4 1.67 -50.49 -35.51
N ASN A 5 1.15 -49.97 -36.62
CA ASN A 5 1.51 -48.65 -37.15
C ASN A 5 1.08 -47.55 -36.18
N TYR A 6 2.04 -46.84 -35.57
CA TYR A 6 1.76 -45.63 -34.80
C TYR A 6 1.69 -44.43 -35.76
N PRO A 7 0.58 -43.66 -35.79
CA PRO A 7 0.52 -42.45 -36.59
C PRO A 7 1.52 -41.43 -36.04
N ARG A 8 2.48 -41.04 -36.88
CA ARG A 8 3.46 -40.01 -36.57
C ARG A 8 2.76 -38.65 -36.58
N ASN A 9 2.50 -38.10 -35.40
CA ASN A 9 1.93 -36.77 -35.27
C ASN A 9 2.88 -35.77 -35.95
N LYS A 10 2.38 -35.03 -36.93
CA LYS A 10 3.20 -34.10 -37.71
C LYS A 10 3.26 -32.80 -36.94
N ASP A 11 4.29 -32.63 -36.12
CA ASP A 11 4.54 -31.39 -35.39
C ASP A 11 4.62 -30.24 -36.40
N ARG A 12 3.59 -29.40 -36.42
CA ARG A 12 3.53 -28.20 -37.26
C ARG A 12 4.34 -27.13 -36.54
N GLY A 13 5.51 -26.80 -37.09
CA GLY A 13 6.29 -25.64 -36.64
C GLY A 13 5.51 -24.33 -36.83
N PHE A 14 5.84 -23.33 -36.02
CA PHE A 14 5.31 -21.98 -36.14
C PHE A 14 5.59 -21.40 -37.53
N THR A 15 4.60 -20.75 -38.13
CA THR A 15 4.81 -20.02 -39.40
C THR A 15 5.53 -18.69 -39.13
N LEU A 16 6.25 -18.14 -40.13
CA LEU A 16 6.89 -16.82 -40.02
C LEU A 16 5.85 -15.75 -39.68
N LEU A 17 4.68 -15.81 -40.32
CA LEU A 17 3.58 -14.90 -40.04
C LEU A 17 3.11 -14.99 -38.59
N GLU A 18 2.93 -16.21 -38.07
CA GLU A 18 2.51 -16.43 -36.68
C GLU A 18 3.54 -15.87 -35.69
N LEU A 19 4.84 -16.05 -35.96
CA LEU A 19 5.88 -15.45 -35.14
C LEU A 19 5.78 -13.92 -35.14
N VAL A 20 5.61 -13.30 -36.32
CA VAL A 20 5.47 -11.83 -36.44
C VAL A 20 4.22 -11.33 -35.71
N VAL A 21 3.09 -12.03 -35.82
CA VAL A 21 1.86 -11.67 -35.09
C VAL A 21 2.04 -11.83 -33.57
N VAL A 22 2.71 -12.89 -33.11
CA VAL A 22 2.95 -13.10 -31.68
C VAL A 22 3.86 -12.03 -31.09
N ILE A 23 4.99 -11.70 -31.74
CA ILE A 23 5.91 -10.68 -31.22
C ILE A 23 5.29 -9.27 -31.27
N THR A 24 4.46 -8.97 -32.27
CA THR A 24 3.75 -7.69 -32.34
C THR A 24 2.67 -7.58 -31.27
N LEU A 25 1.91 -8.66 -31.04
CA LEU A 25 0.93 -8.73 -29.95
C LEU A 25 1.61 -8.57 -28.58
N LEU A 26 2.70 -9.29 -28.34
CA LEU A 26 3.49 -9.17 -27.10
C LEU A 26 4.04 -7.76 -26.92
N GLY A 27 4.51 -7.12 -27.99
CA GLY A 27 4.98 -5.73 -27.97
C GLY A 27 3.89 -4.76 -27.52
N VAL A 28 2.70 -4.85 -28.12
CA VAL A 28 1.56 -3.98 -27.75
C VAL A 28 1.08 -4.26 -26.33
N MET A 29 0.94 -5.53 -25.95
CA MET A 29 0.52 -5.91 -24.60
C MET A 29 1.51 -5.42 -23.53
N SER A 30 2.81 -5.49 -23.80
CA SER A 30 3.85 -5.03 -22.88
C SER A 30 3.66 -3.54 -22.53
N VAL A 31 3.45 -2.68 -23.52
CA VAL A 31 3.25 -1.23 -23.31
C VAL A 31 1.97 -0.95 -22.50
N VAL A 32 0.87 -1.62 -22.84
CA VAL A 32 -0.43 -1.41 -22.16
C VAL A 32 -0.38 -1.88 -20.71
N LEU A 33 0.19 -3.06 -20.46
CA LEU A 33 0.30 -3.62 -19.11
C LEU A 33 1.20 -2.75 -18.23
N PHE A 34 2.32 -2.26 -18.77
CA PHE A 34 3.24 -1.40 -18.04
C PHE A 34 2.58 -0.09 -17.59
N SER A 35 1.84 0.58 -18.49
CA SER A 35 1.12 1.82 -18.16
C SER A 35 0.11 1.61 -17.02
N ARG A 36 -0.61 0.48 -17.03
CA ARG A 36 -1.62 0.18 -16.01
C ARG A 36 -1.00 -0.12 -14.64
N ILE A 37 0.08 -0.92 -14.57
CA ILE A 37 0.72 -1.29 -13.30
C ILE A 37 1.24 -0.05 -12.58
N ASN A 38 1.84 0.88 -13.32
CA ASN A 38 2.35 2.14 -12.80
C ASN A 38 1.26 3.02 -12.18
N ALA A 39 0.12 3.16 -12.86
CA ALA A 39 -1.01 3.95 -12.36
C ALA A 39 -1.60 3.38 -11.06
N VAL A 40 -1.68 2.05 -10.95
CA VAL A 40 -2.22 1.37 -9.75
C VAL A 40 -1.26 1.49 -8.56
N GLY A 41 0.06 1.44 -8.79
CA GLY A 41 1.07 1.67 -7.76
C GLY A 41 0.92 3.05 -7.10
N ALA A 42 0.95 4.11 -7.90
CA ALA A 42 0.79 5.48 -7.43
C ALA A 42 -0.54 5.70 -6.71
N SER A 43 -1.66 5.20 -7.26
CA SER A 43 -2.98 5.35 -6.64
C SER A 43 -3.07 4.67 -5.27
N ARG A 44 -2.48 3.48 -5.09
CA ARG A 44 -2.46 2.79 -3.79
C ARG A 44 -1.64 3.53 -2.75
N VAL A 45 -0.50 4.10 -3.14
CA VAL A 45 0.31 4.92 -2.23
C VAL A 45 -0.45 6.17 -1.79
N GLN A 46 -1.16 6.84 -2.70
CA GLN A 46 -1.96 8.02 -2.35
C GLN A 46 -3.13 7.67 -1.42
N ALA A 47 -3.89 6.61 -1.73
CA ALA A 47 -4.97 6.16 -0.84
C ALA A 47 -4.45 5.79 0.55
N SER A 48 -3.34 5.06 0.63
CA SER A 48 -2.72 4.68 1.92
C SER A 48 -2.16 5.89 2.68
N ARG A 49 -1.67 6.92 1.97
CA ARG A 49 -1.27 8.19 2.56
C ARG A 49 -2.46 8.92 3.19
N ASP A 50 -3.57 8.98 2.47
CA ASP A 50 -4.79 9.62 2.96
C ASP A 50 -5.36 8.88 4.19
N ASP A 51 -5.28 7.55 4.20
CA ASP A 51 -5.64 6.72 5.36
C ASP A 51 -4.74 7.01 6.58
N VAL A 52 -3.42 7.15 6.38
CA VAL A 52 -2.48 7.52 7.45
C VAL A 52 -2.80 8.92 8.00
N ILE A 53 -3.06 9.90 7.13
CA ILE A 53 -3.45 11.26 7.54
C ILE A 53 -4.78 11.22 8.31
N ALA A 54 -5.76 10.46 7.83
CA ALA A 54 -7.05 10.30 8.49
C ALA A 54 -6.90 9.69 9.89
N ALA A 55 -6.02 8.70 10.07
CA ALA A 55 -5.74 8.10 11.36
C ALA A 55 -5.08 9.07 12.34
N LEU A 56 -4.11 9.87 11.87
CA LEU A 56 -3.45 10.91 12.67
C LEU A 56 -4.44 12.01 13.07
N PHE A 57 -5.25 12.48 12.13
CA PHE A 57 -6.29 13.48 12.37
C PHE A 57 -7.35 12.98 13.35
N PHE A 58 -7.78 11.72 13.20
CA PHE A 58 -8.69 11.07 14.13
C PHE A 58 -8.08 10.99 15.54
N ALA A 59 -6.83 10.58 15.67
CA ALA A 59 -6.13 10.54 16.96
C ALA A 59 -6.04 11.93 17.60
N GLN A 60 -5.76 12.97 16.81
CA GLN A 60 -5.72 14.36 17.27
C GLN A 60 -7.09 14.80 17.84
N GLN A 61 -8.17 14.58 17.09
CA GLN A 61 -9.53 14.91 17.54
C GLN A 61 -9.93 14.11 18.79
N LEU A 62 -9.60 12.81 18.81
CA LEU A 62 -9.90 11.95 19.93
C LEU A 62 -9.15 12.42 21.18
N ALA A 63 -7.89 12.86 21.06
CA ALA A 63 -7.10 13.38 22.17
C ALA A 63 -7.67 14.67 22.77
N MET A 64 -8.32 15.51 21.97
CA MET A 64 -8.99 16.73 22.47
C MET A 64 -10.21 16.42 23.34
N SER A 65 -10.81 15.24 23.22
CA SER A 65 -11.97 14.81 24.04
C SER A 65 -11.60 13.80 25.12
N ARG A 66 -10.52 13.04 24.93
CA ARG A 66 -10.09 11.94 25.80
C ARG A 66 -8.68 12.16 26.31
N SER A 67 -7.99 11.12 26.76
CA SER A 67 -6.65 11.20 27.33
C SER A 67 -5.87 9.93 27.02
N ASN A 68 -4.54 10.03 27.07
CA ASN A 68 -3.63 8.93 26.75
C ASN A 68 -3.85 8.35 25.34
N ILE A 69 -4.05 9.23 24.36
CA ILE A 69 -4.16 8.83 22.95
C ILE A 69 -2.78 8.76 22.34
N GLN A 70 -2.50 7.64 21.67
CA GLN A 70 -1.22 7.39 21.02
C GLN A 70 -1.46 6.80 19.63
N VAL A 71 -0.64 7.19 18.67
CA VAL A 71 -0.57 6.53 17.37
C VAL A 71 0.70 5.72 17.34
N SER A 72 0.59 4.43 17.04
CA SER A 72 1.74 3.56 16.79
C SER A 72 1.79 3.17 15.31
N VAL A 73 2.96 3.31 14.71
CA VAL A 73 3.22 3.05 13.30
C VAL A 73 4.12 1.82 13.18
N SER A 74 3.68 0.86 12.39
CA SER A 74 4.45 -0.32 12.02
C SER A 74 4.55 -0.42 10.50
N ALA A 75 5.44 -1.25 9.97
CA ALA A 75 5.63 -1.36 8.53
C ALA A 75 4.33 -1.67 7.76
N GLY A 76 3.43 -2.47 8.33
CA GLY A 76 2.20 -2.90 7.65
C GLY A 76 0.92 -2.29 8.19
N ALA A 77 0.96 -1.42 9.20
CA ALA A 77 -0.26 -0.92 9.83
C ALA A 77 -0.03 0.37 10.62
N ILE A 78 -1.09 1.18 10.73
CA ILE A 78 -1.19 2.31 11.65
C ILE A 78 -2.28 2.04 12.69
N ASP A 79 -1.98 2.29 13.95
CA ASP A 79 -2.86 1.94 15.07
C ASP A 79 -3.07 3.15 15.98
N VAL A 80 -4.33 3.48 16.25
CA VAL A 80 -4.72 4.52 17.20
C VAL A 80 -5.15 3.84 18.49
N ARG A 81 -4.45 4.17 19.58
CA ARG A 81 -4.61 3.54 20.90
C ARG A 81 -5.09 4.53 21.93
N GLU A 82 -5.98 4.08 22.80
CA GLU A 82 -6.41 4.75 24.02
C GLU A 82 -5.96 3.91 25.21
N ASN A 83 -5.18 4.51 26.12
CA ASN A 83 -4.64 3.80 27.30
C ASN A 83 -3.91 2.49 26.94
N GLY A 84 -3.24 2.45 25.79
CA GLY A 84 -2.50 1.29 25.29
C GLY A 84 -3.34 0.22 24.58
N VAL A 85 -4.65 0.43 24.45
CA VAL A 85 -5.58 -0.49 23.75
C VAL A 85 -6.03 0.14 22.44
N SER A 86 -6.02 -0.63 21.34
CA SER A 86 -6.48 -0.15 20.03
C SER A 86 -7.95 0.28 20.07
N VAL A 87 -8.24 1.44 19.50
CA VAL A 87 -9.57 2.03 19.46
C VAL A 87 -10.44 1.24 18.47
N LYS A 88 -11.66 0.90 18.90
CA LYS A 88 -12.66 0.22 18.07
C LYS A 88 -13.72 1.22 17.62
N LEU A 89 -14.07 1.21 16.34
CA LEU A 89 -15.19 1.96 15.77
C LEU A 89 -16.33 0.99 15.44
N ASP A 90 -17.55 1.49 15.26
CA ASP A 90 -18.71 0.63 14.98
C ASP A 90 -18.62 -0.07 13.62
N SER A 91 -17.91 0.53 12.65
CA SER A 91 -17.76 0.03 11.28
C SER A 91 -16.34 -0.44 10.91
N GLY A 92 -15.41 -0.46 11.87
CA GLY A 92 -14.01 -0.82 11.64
C GLY A 92 -13.17 -0.83 12.91
N PHE A 93 -11.92 -1.24 12.81
CA PHE A 93 -11.03 -1.36 13.96
C PHE A 93 -9.67 -0.77 13.65
N TYR A 94 -9.04 -0.15 14.66
CA TYR A 94 -7.59 -0.05 14.69
C TYR A 94 -7.01 -1.35 15.29
N PRO A 95 -5.86 -1.84 14.81
CA PRO A 95 -5.00 -1.26 13.76
C PRO A 95 -5.63 -1.28 12.36
N LEU A 96 -5.33 -0.25 11.57
CA LEU A 96 -5.65 -0.18 10.15
C LEU A 96 -4.48 -0.78 9.36
N ASP A 97 -4.73 -1.94 8.75
CA ASP A 97 -3.75 -2.64 7.93
C ASP A 97 -3.57 -1.98 6.57
N MET A 98 -2.31 -1.85 6.15
CA MET A 98 -1.96 -1.34 4.83
C MET A 98 -2.23 -2.40 3.75
N PRO A 99 -2.65 -2.00 2.54
CA PRO A 99 -2.82 -2.92 1.43
C PRO A 99 -1.54 -3.69 1.11
N THR A 100 -1.67 -4.91 0.59
CA THR A 100 -0.52 -5.73 0.19
C THR A 100 0.40 -4.99 -0.76
N GLY A 101 1.70 -4.99 -0.46
CA GLY A 101 2.72 -4.33 -1.26
C GLY A 101 2.92 -2.84 -0.92
N ILE A 102 2.24 -2.32 0.11
CA ILE A 102 2.52 -1.01 0.73
C ILE A 102 3.23 -1.23 2.06
N SER A 103 4.23 -0.39 2.35
CA SER A 103 4.94 -0.35 3.63
C SER A 103 5.04 1.08 4.14
N LEU A 104 4.97 1.22 5.46
CA LEU A 104 5.23 2.46 6.18
C LEU A 104 6.67 2.46 6.72
N ILE A 105 7.36 3.59 6.62
CA ILE A 105 8.66 3.81 7.25
C ILE A 105 8.55 5.09 8.07
N SER A 106 8.57 4.96 9.39
CA SER A 106 8.47 6.11 10.29
C SER A 106 9.81 6.46 10.93
N THR A 107 10.10 7.75 11.04
CA THR A 107 11.23 8.24 11.85
C THR A 107 10.93 8.18 13.35
N SER A 108 9.64 8.14 13.73
CA SER A 108 9.17 7.94 15.10
C SER A 108 8.03 6.92 15.11
N PRO A 109 8.22 5.71 15.66
CA PRO A 109 7.19 4.66 15.62
C PRO A 109 5.99 4.96 16.52
N THR A 110 6.05 6.00 17.36
CA THR A 110 4.96 6.37 18.26
C THR A 110 4.82 7.89 18.39
N HIS A 111 3.57 8.35 18.38
CA HIS A 111 3.18 9.75 18.54
C HIS A 111 2.12 9.84 19.64
N SER A 112 2.46 10.46 20.77
CA SER A 112 1.54 10.65 21.90
C SER A 112 0.89 12.02 21.84
N TYR A 113 -0.44 12.06 21.86
CA TYR A 113 -1.19 13.30 21.75
C TYR A 113 -1.64 13.82 23.12
N ASP A 114 -1.49 15.13 23.35
CA ASP A 114 -2.04 15.82 24.51
C ASP A 114 -3.49 16.30 24.30
N LYS A 115 -4.10 16.87 25.34
CA LYS A 115 -5.49 17.39 25.28
C LYS A 115 -5.67 18.60 24.36
N LEU A 116 -4.59 19.22 23.90
CA LEU A 116 -4.63 20.28 22.90
C LEU A 116 -4.40 19.74 21.49
N GLY A 117 -4.29 18.43 21.33
CA GLY A 117 -4.03 17.75 20.07
C GLY A 117 -2.59 17.89 19.57
N ARG A 118 -1.64 18.28 20.42
CA ARG A 118 -0.21 18.40 20.07
C ARG A 118 0.48 17.06 20.21
N THR A 119 1.55 16.85 19.44
CA THR A 119 2.31 15.59 19.45
C THR A 119 3.79 15.80 19.14
N SER A 120 4.59 14.73 19.18
CA SER A 120 5.98 14.78 18.72
C SER A 120 6.03 14.91 17.19
N PRO A 121 6.80 15.86 16.63
CA PRO A 121 6.95 15.97 15.19
C PRO A 121 7.65 14.73 14.61
N GLY A 122 7.38 14.41 13.36
CA GLY A 122 7.96 13.25 12.69
C GLY A 122 7.56 13.15 11.23
N SER A 123 7.98 12.07 10.57
CA SER A 123 7.60 11.77 9.21
C SER A 123 7.37 10.28 9.03
N ILE A 124 6.33 9.94 8.26
CA ILE A 124 5.99 8.59 7.84
C ILE A 124 6.07 8.58 6.31
N GLN A 125 6.97 7.78 5.75
CA GLN A 125 6.98 7.47 4.33
C GLN A 125 6.04 6.30 4.07
N VAL A 126 5.12 6.48 3.13
CA VAL A 126 4.29 5.42 2.55
C VAL A 126 4.93 5.04 1.23
N GLN A 127 5.27 3.77 1.03
CA GLN A 127 5.93 3.33 -0.20
C GLN A 127 5.48 1.96 -0.66
N THR A 128 5.63 1.70 -1.96
CA THR A 128 5.54 0.35 -2.49
C THR A 128 6.72 -0.51 -2.04
N ALA A 129 6.56 -1.83 -2.04
CA ALA A 129 7.60 -2.78 -1.63
C ALA A 129 8.91 -2.67 -2.44
N ASP A 130 8.82 -2.22 -3.69
CA ASP A 130 9.97 -1.95 -4.57
C ASP A 130 10.52 -0.52 -4.42
N GLY A 131 9.89 0.34 -3.61
CA GLY A 131 10.29 1.72 -3.38
C GLY A 131 10.08 2.67 -4.57
N VAL A 132 9.47 2.21 -5.67
CA VAL A 132 9.29 2.99 -6.90
C VAL A 132 8.31 4.14 -6.68
N TYR A 133 7.24 3.89 -5.93
CA TYR A 133 6.26 4.90 -5.56
C TYR A 133 6.36 5.17 -4.07
N SER A 134 6.48 6.45 -3.71
CA SER A 134 6.48 6.88 -2.32
C SER A 134 5.73 8.19 -2.14
N ALA A 135 5.24 8.41 -0.93
CA ALA A 135 4.69 9.67 -0.50
C ALA A 135 4.99 9.89 1.00
N SER A 136 5.28 11.14 1.36
CA SER A 136 5.56 11.53 2.73
C SER A 136 4.29 12.01 3.44
N VAL A 137 4.17 11.66 4.71
CA VAL A 137 3.31 12.32 5.69
C VAL A 137 4.21 12.98 6.73
N ASN A 138 4.15 14.30 6.83
CA ASN A 138 4.85 15.08 7.83
C ASN A 138 3.91 15.41 8.99
N ILE A 139 4.40 15.22 10.21
CA ILE A 139 3.66 15.48 11.44
C ILE A 139 4.34 16.65 12.14
N GLU A 140 3.58 17.70 12.39
CA GLU A 140 4.04 18.88 13.12
C GLU A 140 3.84 18.72 14.63
N ALA A 141 4.56 19.53 15.40
CA ALA A 141 4.38 19.59 16.86
C ALA A 141 2.96 20.03 17.27
N SER A 142 2.26 20.72 16.38
CA SER A 142 0.83 21.09 16.54
C SER A 142 -0.11 19.87 16.48
N GLY A 143 0.39 18.71 16.04
CA GLY A 143 -0.39 17.51 15.73
C GLY A 143 -1.03 17.51 14.34
N TYR A 144 -0.79 18.56 13.55
CA TYR A 144 -1.23 18.61 12.16
C TYR A 144 -0.39 17.66 11.29
N ALA A 145 -1.05 16.94 10.38
CA ALA A 145 -0.43 15.99 9.46
C ALA A 145 -0.74 16.36 7.99
N HIS A 146 0.28 16.35 7.12
CA HIS A 146 0.16 16.67 5.70
C HIS A 146 1.19 15.95 4.84
#